data_AF-A0A3M1SBV5-F1
#
_entry.id   AF-A0A3M1SBV5-F1
#
_cell.length_a   1.000
_cell.length_b   1.000
_cell.length_c   1.000
_cell.angle_alpha   90.00
_cell.angle_beta   90.00
_cell.angle_gamma   90.00
#
_symmetry.space_group_name_H-M   'P 1'
#
loop_
_entity.id
_entity.type
_entity.pdbx_description
1 polymer ?
#
loop_
_entity_poly.entity_id
_entity_poly.type
_entity_poly.pdbx_seq_one_letter_code
_entity_poly.pdbx_strand_id
1 'polypeptide(L)'
;MGLEKDKIIKKLQVFLLILVTLSIAFYGCGKKTVETQVPAKKKEKAKAKSSSREVSAKKPGGTPLETRSPKIFNALQGGSDVAIIPPKPSSNSRLSVIFKHKVSDAKYQWFVNGAPVEEANGPVLSHDLFKKGDEVYVRVTTDKGELVSQPVTISNSPPSIKQALLLPEFPTVTSSLNLSIKTEDPDGDPVTLRYEWYVNGEIQ
;
A
#
# COMPACT_ATOMS: atom_id res chain seq x y z
N MET A 1 -24.29 5.00 60.41
CA MET A 1 -23.75 6.17 59.67
C MET A 1 -22.61 5.66 58.82
N GLY A 2 -22.89 5.45 57.53
CA GLY A 2 -22.08 4.66 56.60
C GLY A 2 -20.78 5.34 56.21
N LEU A 3 -19.72 4.55 56.28
CA LEU A 3 -18.34 4.85 55.93
C LEU A 3 -18.15 4.95 54.40
N GLU A 4 -17.20 5.81 54.03
CA GLU A 4 -16.34 5.70 52.84
C GLU A 4 -16.97 6.06 51.48
N LYS A 5 -16.95 7.36 51.16
CA LYS A 5 -17.32 7.91 49.84
C LYS A 5 -16.16 8.00 48.84
N ASP A 6 -14.95 7.56 49.18
CA ASP A 6 -13.77 7.83 48.35
C ASP A 6 -12.98 6.55 48.04
N LYS A 7 -13.39 5.81 47.00
CA LYS A 7 -12.54 4.95 46.18
C LYS A 7 -13.39 4.31 45.08
N ILE A 8 -12.77 4.04 43.93
CA ILE A 8 -13.35 3.40 42.74
C ILE A 8 -13.89 4.39 41.69
N ILE A 9 -13.12 5.45 41.39
CA ILE A 9 -12.97 5.87 40.00
C ILE A 9 -11.77 5.09 39.45
N LYS A 10 -11.96 3.79 39.20
CA LYS A 10 -10.96 3.03 38.44
C LYS A 10 -11.14 3.41 36.98
N LYS A 11 -10.20 4.21 36.48
CA LYS A 11 -9.94 4.47 35.06
C LYS A 11 -10.12 3.18 34.26
N LEU A 12 -11.26 3.04 33.59
CA LEU A 12 -11.45 2.00 32.59
C LEU A 12 -10.78 2.51 31.31
N GLN A 13 -9.45 2.42 31.25
CA GLN A 13 -8.77 2.54 29.97
C GLN A 13 -9.03 1.25 29.20
N VAL A 14 -10.11 1.25 28.43
CA VAL A 14 -10.36 0.25 27.39
C VAL A 14 -9.34 0.51 26.29
N PHE A 15 -8.26 -0.28 26.27
CA PHE A 15 -7.35 -0.31 25.14
C PHE A 15 -8.00 -1.11 24.03
N LEU A 16 -8.52 -0.41 23.01
CA LEU A 16 -8.98 -0.99 21.76
C LEU A 16 -7.76 -1.44 20.94
N LEU A 17 -7.46 -2.73 20.93
CA LEU A 17 -6.41 -3.32 20.12
C LEU A 17 -7.01 -3.73 18.77
N ILE A 18 -6.93 -2.85 17.76
CA ILE A 18 -7.36 -3.15 16.38
C ILE A 18 -6.25 -3.98 15.72
N LEU A 19 -6.36 -5.31 15.78
CA LEU A 19 -5.53 -6.21 14.98
C LEU A 19 -6.16 -6.39 13.60
N VAL A 20 -5.67 -5.64 12.60
CA VAL A 20 -5.96 -5.92 11.19
C VAL A 20 -5.06 -7.06 10.73
N THR A 21 -5.56 -8.29 10.80
CA THR A 21 -4.88 -9.42 10.15
C THR A 21 -5.43 -9.58 8.73
N LEU A 22 -4.58 -9.31 7.73
CA LEU A 22 -4.86 -9.59 6.33
C LEU A 22 -4.74 -11.10 6.11
N SER A 23 -5.83 -11.83 6.33
CA SER A 23 -5.92 -13.26 6.03
C SER A 23 -6.39 -13.45 4.59
N ILE A 24 -5.48 -13.85 3.71
CA ILE A 24 -5.82 -14.37 2.38
C ILE A 24 -6.45 -15.74 2.59
N ALA A 25 -7.78 -15.79 2.62
CA ALA A 25 -8.51 -17.05 2.57
C ALA A 25 -8.63 -17.49 1.11
N PHE A 26 -7.78 -18.43 0.71
CA PHE A 26 -8.06 -19.31 -0.42
C PHE A 26 -9.34 -20.09 -0.10
N TYR A 27 -10.42 -19.79 -0.81
CA TYR A 27 -11.58 -20.67 -0.89
C TYR A 27 -11.19 -21.97 -1.60
N GLY A 28 -11.53 -23.11 -1.01
CA GLY A 28 -11.43 -24.38 -1.72
C GLY A 28 -11.46 -25.62 -0.84
N CYS A 29 -12.49 -25.81 -0.01
CA CYS A 29 -12.78 -27.14 0.54
C CYS A 29 -13.54 -27.95 -0.51
N GLY A 30 -12.80 -28.77 -1.26
CA GLY A 30 -13.36 -29.78 -2.16
C GLY A 30 -13.13 -31.18 -1.58
N LYS A 31 -14.20 -31.98 -1.53
CA LYS A 31 -14.10 -33.45 -1.61
C LYS A 31 -15.35 -33.98 -2.30
N LYS A 32 -15.19 -34.55 -3.50
CA LYS A 32 -15.56 -35.94 -3.83
C LYS A 32 -14.76 -36.37 -5.07
N THR A 33 -13.93 -37.39 -4.87
CA THR A 33 -13.13 -38.10 -5.87
C THR A 33 -14.03 -39.01 -6.68
N VAL A 34 -13.93 -38.97 -8.02
CA VAL A 34 -14.15 -40.13 -8.88
C VAL A 34 -13.04 -40.12 -9.93
N GLU A 35 -12.27 -41.20 -9.94
CA GLU A 35 -11.15 -41.49 -10.82
C GLU A 35 -11.65 -42.28 -12.05
N THR A 36 -11.17 -41.98 -13.26
CA THR A 36 -11.00 -42.95 -14.36
C THR A 36 -9.96 -42.40 -15.36
N GLN A 37 -9.12 -43.31 -15.86
CA GLN A 37 -7.79 -43.09 -16.44
C GLN A 37 -7.74 -43.00 -17.99
N VAL A 38 -6.88 -42.10 -18.52
CA VAL A 38 -5.73 -42.24 -19.49
C VAL A 38 -6.01 -42.89 -20.89
N PRO A 39 -5.46 -42.43 -22.07
CA PRO A 39 -4.04 -42.14 -22.33
C PRO A 39 -3.56 -41.06 -23.35
N ALA A 40 -2.36 -40.53 -23.04
CA ALA A 40 -1.14 -40.27 -23.85
C ALA A 40 -1.14 -39.54 -25.22
N LYS A 41 -0.31 -38.48 -25.36
CA LYS A 41 1.00 -38.52 -26.08
C LYS A 41 1.79 -37.18 -26.13
N LYS A 42 3.11 -37.33 -25.88
CA LYS A 42 4.33 -36.72 -26.48
C LYS A 42 4.60 -35.20 -26.38
N LYS A 43 5.70 -34.86 -25.67
CA LYS A 43 7.03 -34.36 -26.15
C LYS A 43 7.07 -32.82 -26.27
N GLU A 44 8.13 -32.04 -26.00
CA GLU A 44 9.57 -32.29 -25.95
C GLU A 44 10.27 -31.20 -25.11
N LYS A 45 11.56 -31.43 -24.81
CA LYS A 45 12.49 -30.66 -23.97
C LYS A 45 12.94 -29.33 -24.58
N ALA A 46 13.34 -28.37 -23.74
CA ALA A 46 14.64 -27.68 -23.89
C ALA A 46 15.07 -27.03 -22.56
N LYS A 47 16.40 -27.06 -22.33
CA LYS A 47 17.13 -26.76 -21.10
C LYS A 47 18.23 -25.74 -21.43
N ALA A 48 18.41 -24.72 -20.59
CA ALA A 48 19.65 -23.94 -20.43
C ALA A 48 19.54 -23.24 -19.06
N LYS A 49 20.30 -23.59 -18.00
CA LYS A 49 21.75 -23.62 -17.74
C LYS A 49 22.39 -22.22 -17.65
N SER A 50 22.60 -21.76 -16.42
CA SER A 50 23.44 -20.64 -15.98
C SER A 50 23.77 -20.94 -14.51
N SER A 51 24.90 -21.53 -14.12
CA SER A 51 26.32 -21.14 -14.18
C SER A 51 26.66 -19.87 -13.36
N SER A 52 26.58 -20.03 -12.04
CA SER A 52 27.16 -19.14 -11.04
C SER A 52 28.69 -19.19 -11.07
N ARG A 53 29.35 -18.03 -11.17
CA ARG A 53 30.76 -17.84 -10.78
C ARG A 53 30.83 -16.69 -9.79
N GLU A 54 31.25 -17.03 -8.58
CA GLU A 54 31.77 -16.09 -7.58
C GLU A 54 33.13 -15.58 -8.04
N VAL A 55 33.35 -14.26 -7.99
CA VAL A 55 34.70 -13.68 -7.96
C VAL A 55 34.74 -12.60 -6.89
N SER A 56 35.38 -12.99 -5.79
CA SER A 56 36.18 -12.24 -4.82
C SER A 56 36.24 -10.71 -4.98
N ALA A 57 35.71 -10.03 -3.95
CA ALA A 57 35.88 -8.60 -3.73
C ALA A 57 37.33 -8.25 -3.34
N LYS A 58 37.87 -7.20 -3.95
CA LYS A 58 39.05 -6.46 -3.48
C LYS A 58 38.67 -4.98 -3.40
N LYS A 59 38.64 -4.42 -2.19
CA LYS A 59 38.40 -2.99 -1.89
C LYS A 59 39.69 -2.19 -2.16
N PRO A 60 39.61 -0.97 -2.70
CA PRO A 60 39.73 0.23 -1.84
C PRO A 60 38.67 1.28 -2.21
N GLY A 61 38.05 1.95 -1.25
CA GLY A 61 38.58 3.24 -0.80
C GLY A 61 37.97 4.36 -1.64
N GLY A 62 36.73 4.73 -1.32
CA GLY A 62 35.99 5.81 -1.97
C GLY A 62 35.04 6.47 -0.98
N THR A 63 35.09 7.80 -0.97
CA THR A 63 34.34 8.81 -0.23
C THR A 63 32.85 8.48 -0.01
N PRO A 64 32.20 8.95 1.08
CA PRO A 64 30.78 8.70 1.31
C PRO A 64 29.94 9.29 0.18
N LEU A 65 29.44 8.42 -0.71
CA LEU A 65 28.34 8.72 -1.58
C LEU A 65 27.15 9.10 -0.69
N GLU A 66 26.57 10.28 -0.90
CA GLU A 66 25.30 10.68 -0.28
C GLU A 66 24.35 9.48 -0.26
N THR A 67 24.07 8.97 0.94
CA THR A 67 23.14 7.86 1.12
C THR A 67 21.73 8.37 0.83
N ARG A 68 21.36 8.42 -0.46
CA ARG A 68 19.98 8.64 -0.86
C ARG A 68 19.13 7.59 -0.16
N SER A 69 18.05 8.03 0.48
CA SER A 69 17.13 7.14 1.20
C SER A 69 16.75 5.94 0.32
N PRO A 70 16.63 4.72 0.87
CA PRO A 70 16.40 3.50 0.09
C PRO A 70 15.15 3.57 -0.81
N LYS A 71 14.16 4.38 -0.44
CA LYS A 71 12.97 4.67 -1.28
C LYS A 71 13.32 5.39 -2.59
N ILE A 72 14.23 6.36 -2.55
CA ILE A 72 14.71 7.11 -3.72
C ILE A 72 15.58 6.21 -4.61
N PHE A 73 16.42 5.38 -3.99
CA PHE A 73 17.28 4.44 -4.71
C PHE A 73 16.46 3.37 -5.45
N ASN A 74 15.40 2.84 -4.83
CA ASN A 74 14.53 1.82 -5.45
C ASN A 74 13.68 2.37 -6.61
N ALA A 75 13.26 3.64 -6.56
CA ALA A 75 12.45 4.23 -7.61
C ALA A 75 13.23 4.50 -8.91
N LEU A 76 14.55 4.72 -8.84
CA LEU A 76 15.43 4.92 -10.00
C LEU A 76 16.05 3.60 -10.52
N GLN A 77 15.56 2.44 -10.08
CA GLN A 77 16.03 1.14 -10.56
C GLN A 77 15.56 0.91 -12.00
N GLY A 78 16.47 0.51 -12.89
CA GLY A 78 16.19 0.33 -14.32
C GLY A 78 16.85 1.38 -15.24
N GLY A 79 17.66 2.30 -14.70
CA GLY A 79 18.50 3.19 -15.49
C GLY A 79 17.82 4.45 -16.02
N SER A 80 16.56 4.71 -15.67
CA SER A 80 15.90 5.98 -15.99
C SER A 80 16.43 7.12 -15.12
N ASP A 81 16.71 8.27 -15.75
CA ASP A 81 17.16 9.48 -15.04
C ASP A 81 16.03 10.22 -14.31
N VAL A 82 14.79 9.78 -14.51
CA VAL A 82 13.57 10.26 -13.88
C VAL A 82 12.72 9.09 -13.40
N ALA A 83 12.06 9.24 -12.26
CA ALA A 83 11.17 8.22 -11.70
C ALA A 83 10.01 8.85 -10.92
N ILE A 84 8.95 8.05 -10.74
CA ILE A 84 7.78 8.38 -9.93
C ILE A 84 7.93 7.74 -8.55
N ILE A 85 7.63 8.52 -7.51
CA ILE A 85 7.51 8.04 -6.13
C ILE A 85 6.08 8.24 -5.61
N PRO A 86 5.52 7.27 -4.86
CA PRO A 86 6.12 5.96 -4.55
C PRO A 86 6.18 5.03 -5.78
N PRO A 87 7.14 4.08 -5.85
CA PRO A 87 7.28 3.18 -7.00
C PRO A 87 6.18 2.11 -7.10
N LYS A 88 5.38 1.94 -6.05
CA LYS A 88 4.18 1.10 -6.01
C LYS A 88 3.02 1.94 -5.46
N PRO A 89 2.46 2.86 -6.26
CA PRO A 89 1.40 3.73 -5.81
C PRO A 89 0.07 3.00 -5.67
N SER A 90 -0.78 3.52 -4.80
CA SER A 90 -2.20 3.20 -4.72
C SER A 90 -3.04 4.40 -5.18
N SER A 91 -4.34 4.20 -5.36
CA SER A 91 -5.31 5.24 -5.74
C SER A 91 -5.37 6.46 -4.80
N ASN A 92 -4.87 6.36 -3.57
CA ASN A 92 -4.77 7.46 -2.61
C ASN A 92 -3.33 7.99 -2.46
N SER A 93 -2.42 7.59 -3.35
CA SER A 93 -1.04 8.07 -3.33
C SER A 93 -0.95 9.47 -3.93
N ARG A 94 -0.06 10.30 -3.38
CA ARG A 94 0.39 11.52 -4.06
C ARG A 94 1.66 11.19 -4.85
N LEU A 95 1.60 11.25 -6.17
CA LEU A 95 2.76 10.93 -7.01
C LEU A 95 3.69 12.13 -7.09
N SER A 96 4.99 11.89 -7.07
CA SER A 96 5.99 12.95 -7.24
C SER A 96 7.13 12.47 -8.13
N VAL A 97 7.72 13.41 -8.87
CA VAL A 97 8.86 13.17 -9.74
C VAL A 97 10.16 13.30 -8.95
N ILE A 98 11.08 12.37 -9.16
CA ILE A 98 12.47 12.47 -8.69
C ILE A 98 13.42 12.27 -9.86
N PHE A 99 14.59 12.87 -9.77
CA PHE A 99 15.64 12.75 -10.77
C PHE A 99 16.88 12.07 -10.21
N LYS A 100 17.59 11.32 -11.06
CA LYS A 100 18.89 10.75 -10.73
C LYS A 100 19.94 11.84 -10.55
N HIS A 101 19.87 12.91 -11.32
CA HIS A 101 20.79 14.04 -11.26
C HIS A 101 20.02 15.34 -11.06
N LYS A 102 20.71 16.42 -10.65
CA LYS A 102 20.09 17.74 -10.54
C LYS A 102 19.64 18.21 -11.93
N VAL A 103 18.39 18.66 -12.02
CA VAL A 103 17.77 19.20 -13.23
C VAL A 103 17.35 20.65 -12.96
N SER A 104 17.56 21.53 -13.93
CA SER A 104 17.06 22.92 -13.97
C SER A 104 15.99 23.05 -15.06
N ASP A 105 15.09 24.02 -14.90
CA ASP A 105 14.08 24.40 -15.90
C ASP A 105 13.18 23.25 -16.40
N ALA A 106 12.88 22.30 -15.52
CA ALA A 106 12.01 21.17 -15.81
C ALA A 106 10.56 21.60 -16.05
N LYS A 107 10.00 21.20 -17.20
CA LYS A 107 8.57 21.27 -17.51
C LYS A 107 8.00 19.87 -17.50
N TYR A 108 6.84 19.69 -16.87
CA TYR A 108 6.23 18.37 -16.67
C TYR A 108 4.96 18.27 -17.51
N GLN A 109 4.69 17.06 -18.00
CA GLN A 109 3.39 16.66 -18.53
C GLN A 109 3.11 15.24 -18.07
N TRP A 110 2.08 15.07 -17.25
CA TRP A 110 1.64 13.75 -16.81
C TRP A 110 0.70 13.11 -17.83
N PHE A 111 0.74 11.78 -17.88
CA PHE A 111 -0.12 10.96 -18.72
C PHE A 111 -0.79 9.87 -17.88
N VAL A 112 -2.08 9.66 -18.12
CA VAL A 112 -2.90 8.59 -17.51
C VAL A 112 -3.49 7.77 -18.64
N ASN A 113 -3.20 6.47 -18.68
CA ASN A 113 -3.63 5.55 -19.74
C ASN A 113 -3.29 6.07 -21.15
N GLY A 114 -2.13 6.73 -21.29
CA GLY A 114 -1.65 7.32 -22.55
C GLY A 114 -2.24 8.69 -22.93
N ALA A 115 -3.24 9.20 -22.19
CA ALA A 115 -3.80 10.53 -22.41
C ALA A 115 -3.09 11.59 -21.55
N PRO A 116 -2.77 12.78 -22.09
CA PRO A 116 -2.18 13.86 -21.30
C PRO A 116 -3.20 14.43 -20.32
N VAL A 117 -2.77 14.71 -19.09
CA VAL A 117 -3.57 15.40 -18.08
C VAL A 117 -3.29 16.90 -18.19
N GLU A 118 -4.21 17.66 -18.76
CA GLU A 118 -3.98 19.06 -19.21
C GLU A 118 -3.46 19.99 -18.10
N GLU A 119 -3.95 19.83 -16.86
CA GLU A 119 -3.58 20.70 -15.73
C GLU A 119 -2.39 20.18 -14.91
N ALA A 120 -1.90 18.98 -15.22
CA ALA A 120 -0.81 18.36 -14.48
C ALA A 120 0.54 18.73 -15.09
N ASN A 121 0.97 19.97 -14.83
CA ASN A 121 2.23 20.53 -15.35
C ASN A 121 3.34 20.72 -14.30
N GLY A 122 3.10 20.22 -13.07
CA GLY A 122 4.03 20.30 -11.95
C GLY A 122 4.76 18.98 -11.65
N PRO A 123 5.70 18.97 -10.69
CA PRO A 123 6.44 17.78 -10.29
C PRO A 123 5.60 16.77 -9.49
N VAL A 124 4.30 17.01 -9.33
CA VAL A 124 3.39 16.24 -8.49
C VAL A 124 2.09 16.01 -9.25
N LEU A 125 1.55 14.79 -9.18
CA LEU A 125 0.19 14.47 -9.59
C LEU A 125 -0.66 14.14 -8.36
N SER A 126 -1.80 14.82 -8.21
CA SER A 126 -2.76 14.52 -7.14
C SER A 126 -3.49 13.20 -7.43
N HIS A 127 -3.88 12.52 -6.37
CA HIS A 127 -4.66 11.29 -6.42
C HIS A 127 -6.04 11.46 -7.10
N ASP A 128 -6.59 12.66 -7.10
CA ASP A 128 -7.90 12.97 -7.74
C ASP A 128 -7.88 12.84 -9.26
N LEU A 129 -6.69 12.71 -9.87
CA LEU A 129 -6.47 12.71 -11.31
C LEU A 129 -6.24 11.31 -11.89
N PHE A 130 -6.33 10.26 -11.06
CA PHE A 130 -6.20 8.87 -11.48
C PHE A 130 -6.99 7.96 -10.53
N LYS A 131 -7.13 6.69 -10.91
CA LYS A 131 -7.82 5.67 -10.10
C LYS A 131 -7.08 4.32 -10.14
N LYS A 132 -7.50 3.40 -9.27
CA LYS A 132 -7.05 2.00 -9.30
C LYS A 132 -7.14 1.42 -10.72
N GLY A 133 -6.04 0.78 -11.14
CA GLY A 133 -5.91 0.15 -12.44
C GLY A 133 -5.32 1.05 -13.53
N ASP A 134 -5.24 2.36 -13.30
CA ASP A 134 -4.62 3.26 -14.28
C ASP A 134 -3.11 3.01 -14.39
N GLU A 135 -2.59 3.23 -15.59
CA GLU A 135 -1.16 3.34 -15.86
C GLU A 135 -0.78 4.82 -15.95
N VAL A 136 0.22 5.23 -15.15
CA VAL A 136 0.65 6.63 -15.05
C VAL A 136 2.13 6.77 -15.36
N TYR A 137 2.49 7.74 -16.19
CA TYR A 137 3.88 8.15 -16.43
C TYR A 137 3.98 9.66 -16.60
N VAL A 138 5.21 10.18 -16.53
CA VAL A 138 5.48 11.61 -16.73
C VAL A 138 6.54 11.81 -17.80
N ARG A 139 6.32 12.82 -18.64
CA ARG A 139 7.32 13.39 -19.54
C ARG A 139 7.85 14.67 -18.94
N VAL A 140 9.17 14.82 -18.92
CA VAL A 140 9.85 16.01 -18.43
C VAL A 140 10.72 16.59 -19.53
N THR A 141 10.45 17.82 -19.92
CA THR A 141 11.32 18.57 -20.84
C THR A 141 12.29 19.42 -20.02
N THR A 142 13.57 19.35 -20.37
CA THR A 142 14.68 20.06 -19.73
C THR A 142 15.52 20.80 -20.78
N ASP A 143 16.51 21.58 -20.34
CA ASP A 143 17.53 22.20 -21.21
C ASP A 143 18.35 21.16 -22.01
N LYS A 144 18.53 19.96 -21.45
CA LYS A 144 19.31 18.87 -22.04
C LYS A 144 18.49 17.90 -22.89
N GLY A 145 17.18 18.12 -23.00
CA GLY A 145 16.26 17.28 -23.75
C GLY A 145 15.13 16.71 -22.90
N GLU A 146 14.51 15.65 -23.42
CA GLU A 146 13.32 15.03 -22.83
C GLU A 146 13.68 13.78 -22.02
N LEU A 147 13.10 13.68 -20.82
CA LEU A 147 13.16 12.52 -19.95
C LEU A 147 11.75 11.94 -19.79
N VAL A 148 11.63 10.61 -19.82
CA VAL A 148 10.36 9.92 -19.61
C VAL A 148 10.53 8.92 -18.48
N SER A 149 9.60 8.91 -17.52
CA SER A 149 9.62 7.94 -16.43
C SER A 149 9.22 6.55 -16.93
N GLN A 150 9.62 5.51 -16.21
CA GLN A 150 8.91 4.25 -16.33
C GLN A 150 7.45 4.44 -15.89
N PRO A 151 6.49 3.75 -16.53
CA PRO A 151 5.10 3.78 -16.09
C PRO A 151 4.94 3.06 -14.76
N VAL A 152 3.96 3.50 -13.98
CA VAL A 152 3.52 2.86 -12.74
C VAL A 152 2.05 2.51 -12.85
N THR A 153 1.67 1.32 -12.39
CA THR A 153 0.27 0.92 -12.29
C THR A 153 -0.28 1.28 -10.91
N ILE A 154 -1.44 1.94 -10.87
CA ILE A 154 -2.10 2.33 -9.63
C ILE A 154 -2.80 1.12 -9.00
N SER A 155 -2.41 0.79 -7.77
CA SER A 155 -3.04 -0.29 -6.99
C SER A 155 -4.23 0.19 -6.16
N ASN A 156 -4.99 -0.75 -5.59
CA ASN A 156 -6.07 -0.40 -4.65
C ASN A 156 -5.52 0.26 -3.39
N SER A 157 -6.26 1.21 -2.84
CA SER A 157 -6.04 1.69 -1.48
C SER A 157 -6.85 0.85 -0.49
N PRO A 158 -6.37 0.67 0.75
CA PRO A 158 -7.17 0.05 1.79
C PRO A 158 -8.25 1.03 2.30
N PRO A 159 -9.39 0.51 2.81
CA PRO A 159 -10.36 1.34 3.50
C PRO A 159 -9.78 1.86 4.81
N SER A 160 -10.38 2.94 5.33
CA SER A 160 -10.01 3.58 6.59
C SER A 160 -11.23 3.75 7.51
N ILE A 161 -11.00 3.59 8.82
CA ILE A 161 -11.99 3.95 9.84
C ILE A 161 -11.84 5.44 10.11
N LYS A 162 -12.90 6.20 9.87
CA LYS A 162 -12.95 7.65 10.15
C LYS A 162 -13.41 7.94 11.57
N GLN A 163 -14.29 7.09 12.10
CA GLN A 163 -14.84 7.24 13.43
C GLN A 163 -15.29 5.88 13.97
N ALA A 164 -15.04 5.65 15.26
CA ALA A 164 -15.60 4.54 16.01
C ALA A 164 -16.05 5.08 17.37
N LEU A 165 -17.34 5.00 17.66
CA LEU A 165 -17.96 5.51 18.89
C LEU A 165 -18.65 4.39 19.63
N LEU A 166 -18.32 4.25 20.90
CA LEU A 166 -19.05 3.40 21.83
C LEU A 166 -20.30 4.14 22.31
N LEU A 167 -21.46 3.50 22.19
CA LEU A 167 -22.73 4.06 22.59
C LEU A 167 -23.41 3.17 23.65
N PRO A 168 -24.06 3.76 24.66
CA PRO A 168 -24.11 5.21 24.93
C PRO A 168 -22.75 5.74 25.41
N GLU A 169 -22.51 7.04 25.23
CA GLU A 169 -21.24 7.70 25.60
C GLU A 169 -20.93 7.59 27.10
N PHE A 170 -21.98 7.58 27.94
CA PHE A 170 -21.88 7.40 29.38
C PHE A 170 -22.65 6.13 29.81
N PRO A 171 -22.05 4.95 29.64
CA PRO A 171 -22.71 3.70 29.97
C PRO A 171 -22.79 3.49 31.49
N THR A 172 -23.92 2.92 31.92
CA THR A 172 -24.13 2.39 33.27
C THR A 172 -23.95 0.88 33.28
N VAL A 173 -23.93 0.26 34.47
CA VAL A 173 -23.80 -1.19 34.64
C VAL A 173 -24.93 -2.00 33.98
N THR A 174 -26.05 -1.36 33.64
CA THR A 174 -27.18 -1.98 32.94
C THR A 174 -27.27 -1.56 31.47
N SER A 175 -26.35 -0.73 30.98
CA SER A 175 -26.36 -0.26 29.60
C SER A 175 -25.97 -1.37 28.63
N SER A 176 -26.72 -1.49 27.53
CA SER A 176 -26.28 -2.26 26.37
C SER A 176 -25.33 -1.42 25.53
N LEU A 177 -24.14 -1.96 25.26
CA LEU A 177 -23.12 -1.28 24.47
C LEU A 177 -23.32 -1.56 22.98
N ASN A 178 -23.15 -0.52 22.16
CA ASN A 178 -23.18 -0.60 20.71
C ASN A 178 -21.97 0.16 20.13
N LEU A 179 -21.48 -0.26 18.97
CA LEU A 179 -20.37 0.37 18.27
C LEU A 179 -20.86 1.01 16.97
N SER A 180 -20.82 2.35 16.92
CA SER A 180 -21.10 3.10 15.70
C SER A 180 -19.79 3.40 14.98
N ILE A 181 -19.60 2.79 13.80
CA ILE A 181 -18.38 2.94 12.99
C ILE A 181 -18.72 3.65 11.69
N LYS A 182 -17.91 4.66 11.33
CA LYS A 182 -17.88 5.25 9.99
C LYS A 182 -16.58 4.88 9.30
N THR A 183 -16.70 4.38 8.08
CA THR A 183 -15.58 4.00 7.22
C THR A 183 -15.61 4.78 5.92
N GLU A 184 -14.46 4.85 5.27
CA GLU A 184 -14.31 5.39 3.92
C GLU A 184 -13.33 4.50 3.16
N ASP A 185 -13.70 4.13 1.95
CA ASP A 185 -12.81 3.48 1.00
C ASP A 185 -12.57 4.44 -0.19
N PRO A 186 -11.31 4.84 -0.46
CA PRO A 186 -11.00 5.77 -1.55
C PRO A 186 -11.36 5.25 -2.94
N ASP A 187 -11.47 3.92 -3.12
CA ASP A 187 -11.81 3.28 -4.39
C ASP A 187 -13.31 2.99 -4.53
N GLY A 188 -14.10 3.28 -3.48
CA GLY A 188 -15.52 2.95 -3.42
C GLY A 188 -15.79 1.47 -3.19
N ASP A 189 -14.77 0.69 -2.78
CA ASP A 189 -14.95 -0.73 -2.49
C ASP A 189 -15.83 -0.91 -1.22
N PRO A 190 -16.72 -1.93 -1.19
CA PRO A 190 -17.58 -2.16 -0.03
C PRO A 190 -16.77 -2.59 1.19
N VAL A 191 -16.99 -1.90 2.32
CA VAL A 191 -16.27 -2.18 3.58
C VAL A 191 -17.07 -3.13 4.46
N THR A 192 -16.49 -4.28 4.81
CA THR A 192 -17.04 -5.21 5.80
C THR A 192 -16.27 -5.09 7.11
N LEU A 193 -16.98 -4.87 8.20
CA LEU A 193 -16.41 -4.73 9.54
C LEU A 193 -16.58 -6.03 10.35
N ARG A 194 -15.57 -6.35 11.15
CA ARG A 194 -15.62 -7.40 12.18
C ARG A 194 -15.06 -6.81 13.46
N TYR A 195 -15.75 -7.03 14.57
CA TYR A 195 -15.31 -6.62 15.89
C TYR A 195 -15.79 -7.63 16.92
N GLU A 196 -15.06 -7.69 18.03
CA GLU A 196 -15.30 -8.61 19.14
C GLU A 196 -15.33 -7.80 20.42
N TRP A 197 -16.17 -8.22 21.36
CA TRP A 197 -16.25 -7.62 22.68
C TRP A 197 -15.42 -8.43 23.66
N TYR A 198 -14.71 -7.73 24.52
CA TYR A 198 -13.93 -8.35 25.59
C TYR A 198 -14.34 -7.74 26.93
N VAL A 199 -14.58 -8.58 27.93
CA VAL A 199 -14.76 -8.16 29.34
C VAL A 199 -13.62 -8.78 30.14
N ASN A 200 -12.82 -7.94 30.79
CA ASN A 200 -11.65 -8.36 31.55
C ASN A 200 -10.67 -9.26 30.77
N GLY A 201 -10.59 -9.09 29.45
CA GLY A 201 -9.69 -9.86 28.57
C GLY A 201 -10.31 -11.15 28.00
N GLU A 202 -11.55 -11.47 28.35
CA GLU A 202 -12.26 -12.65 27.83
C GLU A 202 -13.29 -12.24 26.76
N ILE A 203 -13.27 -12.95 25.62
CA ILE A 203 -14.22 -12.74 24.52
C ILE A 203 -15.66 -13.01 24.99
N GLN A 204 -16.58 -12.13 24.60
CA GLN A 204 -18.01 -12.20 24.95
C GLN A 204 -18.87 -12.66 23.77
#